data_AF-A0A2A5XWG8-F1
#
_entry.id   AF-A0A2A5XWG8-F1
#
_cell.length_a   1.000
_cell.length_b   1.000
_cell.length_c   1.000
_cell.angle_alpha   90.00
_cell.angle_beta   90.00
_cell.angle_gamma   90.00
#
_symmetry.space_group_name_H-M   'P 1'
#
loop_
_entity.id
_entity.type
_entity.pdbx_description
1 polymer ?
#
loop_
_entity_poly.entity_id
_entity_poly.type
_entity_poly.pdbx_seq_one_letter_code
_entity_poly.pdbx_strand_id
1 'polypeptide(L)' 'MAKETFQRTKPHVNVGTIGHVDHGKTTLTAAITTVMAKT' A
#
# COMPACT_ATOMS: atom_id res chain seq x y z
N MET A 1 -24.03 6.67 -1.01
CA MET A 1 -23.70 6.45 0.41
C MET A 1 -22.52 7.33 0.75
N ALA A 2 -22.61 8.15 1.80
CA ALA A 2 -21.46 8.95 2.23
C ALA A 2 -20.38 7.99 2.73
N LYS A 3 -19.14 8.16 2.24
CA LYS A 3 -18.00 7.38 2.71
C LYS A 3 -17.80 7.70 4.19
N GLU A 4 -17.68 6.68 5.04
CA GLU A 4 -17.46 6.89 6.47
C GLU A 4 -16.20 7.73 6.71
N THR A 5 -16.22 8.54 7.77
CA THR A 5 -15.05 9.31 8.20
C THR A 5 -13.95 8.35 8.63
N PHE A 6 -12.81 8.38 7.93
CA PHE A 6 -11.66 7.53 8.26
C PHE A 6 -11.04 7.93 9.61
N GLN A 7 -11.10 7.04 10.59
CA GLN A 7 -10.47 7.23 11.89
C GLN A 7 -9.02 6.73 11.88
N ARG A 8 -8.06 7.62 12.12
CA ARG A 8 -6.62 7.30 12.19
C ARG A 8 -6.24 6.76 13.58
N THR A 9 -6.66 5.53 13.89
CA THR A 9 -6.36 4.89 15.20
C THR A 9 -5.00 4.22 15.25
N LYS A 10 -4.38 3.96 14.10
CA LYS A 10 -3.06 3.32 13.97
C LYS A 10 -1.99 4.33 13.59
N PRO A 11 -0.71 4.11 13.97
CA PRO A 11 0.41 4.88 13.45
C PRO A 11 0.42 4.89 11.92
N HIS A 12 0.68 6.06 11.33
CA HIS A 12 0.70 6.26 9.89
C HIS A 12 2.11 6.56 9.42
N VAL A 13 2.55 5.90 8.35
CA VAL A 13 3.87 6.08 7.77
C VAL A 13 3.74 6.27 6.26
N ASN A 14 4.43 7.27 5.72
CA ASN A 14 4.56 7.46 4.28
C ASN A 14 5.72 6.61 3.77
N VAL A 15 5.47 5.72 2.80
CA VAL A 15 6.48 4.82 2.23
C VAL A 15 6.41 4.82 0.71
N GLY A 16 7.49 4.40 0.06
CA GLY A 16 7.56 4.27 -1.40
C GLY A 16 8.63 3.26 -1.84
N THR A 17 8.45 2.71 -3.03
CA THR A 17 9.37 1.72 -3.63
C THR A 17 10.22 2.40 -4.71
N ILE A 18 11.54 2.43 -4.53
CA ILE A 18 12.51 3.07 -5.44
C ILE A 18 13.52 2.05 -6.00
N GLY A 19 14.22 2.36 -7.10
CA GLY A 19 15.21 1.47 -7.73
C GLY A 19 15.27 1.52 -9.26
N HIS A 20 16.19 0.76 -9.85
CA HIS A 20 16.46 0.72 -11.30
C HIS A 20 15.26 0.21 -12.14
N VAL A 21 15.22 0.55 -13.43
CA VAL A 21 14.19 0.06 -14.36
C VAL A 21 14.14 -1.47 -14.34
N ASP A 22 12.95 -2.03 -14.52
CA ASP A 22 12.69 -3.49 -14.56
C ASP A 22 12.99 -4.30 -13.29
N HIS A 23 13.36 -3.68 -12.17
CA HIS A 23 13.53 -4.36 -10.87
C HIS A 23 12.20 -4.63 -10.12
N GLY A 24 11.06 -4.58 -10.80
CA GLY A 24 9.79 -5.03 -10.24
C GLY A 24 9.14 -4.14 -9.17
N LYS A 25 9.48 -2.85 -9.09
CA LYS A 25 8.89 -1.90 -8.11
C LYS A 25 7.35 -1.91 -8.11
N THR A 26 6.74 -1.85 -9.30
CA THR A 26 5.27 -1.87 -9.47
C THR A 26 4.68 -3.22 -9.05
N THR A 27 5.32 -4.32 -9.46
CA THR A 27 4.90 -5.69 -9.13
C THR A 27 4.93 -5.92 -7.61
N LEU A 28 5.98 -5.46 -6.94
CA LEU A 28 6.11 -5.57 -5.49
C LEU A 28 5.00 -4.80 -4.76
N THR A 29 4.73 -3.56 -5.17
CA THR A 29 3.64 -2.76 -4.59
C THR A 29 2.29 -3.45 -4.74
N ALA A 30 2.00 -4.04 -5.90
CA ALA A 30 0.76 -4.78 -6.15
C ALA A 30 0.66 -6.07 -5.31
N ALA A 31 1.78 -6.77 -5.10
CA ALA A 31 1.82 -7.97 -4.26
C ALA A 31 1.55 -7.62 -2.78
N ILE A 32 2.14 -6.53 -2.27
CA ILE A 32 1.91 -6.05 -0.90
C ILE A 32 0.42 -5.76 -0.67
N THR A 33 -0.23 -5.01 -1.55
CA THR A 33 -1.67 -4.69 -1.40
C THR A 33 -2.55 -5.92 -1.51
N THR A 34 -2.21 -6.87 -2.39
CA THR A 34 -2.94 -8.13 -2.56
C THR A 34 -2.85 -9.00 -1.30
N VAL A 35 -1.67 -9.13 -0.70
CA VAL A 35 -1.49 -9.94 0.52
C VAL A 35 -2.22 -9.31 1.70
N MET A 36 -2.06 -8.00 1.91
CA MET A 36 -2.71 -7.27 3.00
C MET A 36 -4.24 -7.25 2.93
N ALA A 37 -4.82 -7.48 1.74
CA ALA A 37 -6.26 -7.61 1.55
C ALA A 37 -6.78 -9.05 1.72
N LYS A 38 -5.91 -10.06 1.62
CA LYS A 38 -6.26 -11.49 1.79
C LYS A 38 -6.25 -11.95 3.24
N THR A 39 -5.55 -11.22 4.11
CA THR A 39 -5.47 -11.44 5.56
C THR A 39 -6.37 -10.47 6.30
#